data_AF-A0A0G0ELX0-F1
#
_entry.id   AF-A0A0G0ELX0-F1
#
_cell.length_a   1.000
_cell.length_b   1.000
_cell.length_c   1.000
_cell.angle_alpha   90.00
_cell.angle_beta   90.00
_cell.angle_gamma   90.00
#
_symmetry.space_group_name_H-M   'P 1'
#
loop_
_entity.id
_entity.type
_entity.pdbx_description
1 polymer ?
#
loop_
_entity_poly.entity_id
_entity_poly.type
_entity_poly.pdbx_seq_one_letter_code
_entity_poly.pdbx_strand_id
1 'polypeptide(L)'
;MKSESILFLIIGGFLCAMLVFLIIIYKPSVPSFINQSVNNNRLQAVASENDTVNDLKSRIRQIEENTTVWAEQQKSLKQAFLDLKTFISTQSAQNKNFSVSKPIVALANTQGSLFITTSTTYTPMGMYLNVRCPKDCILWINFYTTSKNIGSPASTQGNSNIYDIFIDDSDRSISSQASYSVPSSSFPVSLNASVSVAAGFHTIDIRVKTTAGTLQSDSSSLQVMAIEK
;
A
#
# COMPACT_ATOMS: atom_id res chain seq x y z
N MET A 1 10.21 -89.48 68.46
CA MET A 1 10.30 -88.02 68.72
C MET A 1 11.46 -87.46 67.92
N LYS A 2 11.25 -86.34 67.20
CA LYS A 2 12.26 -85.45 66.62
C LYS A 2 12.93 -85.89 65.30
N SER A 3 12.23 -85.73 64.18
CA SER A 3 12.89 -85.41 62.89
C SER A 3 12.02 -84.47 62.02
N GLU A 4 10.70 -84.63 62.06
CA GLU A 4 9.80 -83.79 61.23
C GLU A 4 9.68 -82.34 61.72
N SER A 5 9.73 -82.09 63.03
CA SER A 5 9.64 -80.73 63.58
C SER A 5 10.87 -79.86 63.27
N ILE A 6 12.01 -80.45 62.92
CA ILE A 6 13.24 -79.72 62.55
C ILE A 6 13.16 -79.22 61.10
N LEU A 7 12.55 -80.00 60.20
CA LEU A 7 12.42 -79.65 58.79
C LEU A 7 11.53 -78.42 58.58
N PHE A 8 10.41 -78.34 59.31
CA PHE A 8 9.52 -77.18 59.25
C PHE A 8 10.13 -75.90 59.85
N LEU A 9 11.00 -76.03 60.86
CA LEU A 9 11.72 -74.90 61.46
C LEU A 9 12.79 -74.33 60.51
N ILE A 10 13.48 -75.19 59.76
CA ILE A 10 14.48 -74.76 58.78
C ILE A 10 13.83 -74.08 57.58
N ILE A 11 12.74 -74.64 57.05
CA ILE A 11 12.03 -74.07 55.90
C ILE A 11 11.35 -72.74 56.27
N GLY A 12 10.73 -72.66 57.46
CA GLY A 12 10.13 -71.42 57.96
C GLY A 12 11.16 -70.31 58.22
N GLY A 13 12.33 -70.67 58.78
CA GLY A 13 13.43 -69.73 58.98
C GLY A 13 13.99 -69.18 57.65
N PHE A 14 14.10 -70.04 56.63
CA PHE A 14 14.58 -69.63 55.31
C PHE A 14 13.61 -68.67 54.60
N LEU A 15 12.30 -68.93 54.70
CA LEU A 15 11.27 -68.07 54.12
C LEU A 15 11.21 -66.70 54.79
N CYS A 16 11.30 -66.64 56.13
CA CYS A 16 11.38 -65.36 56.85
C CYS A 16 12.66 -64.59 56.54
N ALA A 17 13.81 -65.26 56.44
CA ALA A 17 15.06 -64.61 56.07
C ALA A 17 15.01 -64.05 54.64
N MET A 18 14.43 -64.78 53.69
CA MET A 18 14.21 -64.31 52.31
C MET A 18 13.30 -63.09 52.24
N LEU A 19 12.24 -63.05 53.04
CA LEU A 19 11.29 -61.93 53.07
C LEU A 19 11.91 -60.67 53.68
N VAL A 20 12.72 -60.82 54.74
CA VAL A 20 13.49 -59.70 55.32
C VAL A 20 14.57 -59.22 54.35
N PHE A 21 15.24 -60.14 53.65
CA PHE A 21 16.23 -59.80 52.62
C PHE A 21 15.59 -59.05 51.44
N LEU A 22 14.39 -59.46 51.02
CA LEU A 22 13.60 -58.76 50.00
C LEU A 22 13.23 -57.34 50.46
N ILE A 23 12.78 -57.14 51.71
CA ILE A 23 12.41 -55.81 52.21
C ILE A 23 13.63 -54.88 52.36
N ILE A 24 14.79 -55.42 52.77
CA ILE A 24 16.03 -54.62 52.89
C ILE A 24 16.57 -54.22 51.51
N ILE A 25 16.48 -55.11 50.51
CA ILE A 25 16.87 -54.81 49.12
C ILE A 25 15.87 -53.88 48.44
N TYR A 26 14.57 -54.00 48.74
CA TYR A 26 13.51 -53.12 48.25
C TYR A 26 13.26 -51.90 49.16
N LYS A 27 14.30 -51.33 49.77
CA LYS A 27 14.22 -49.91 50.12
C LYS A 27 14.14 -49.13 48.81
N PRO A 28 13.08 -48.35 48.54
CA PRO A 28 13.10 -47.47 47.40
C PRO A 28 14.16 -46.42 47.69
N SER A 29 15.35 -46.62 47.12
CA SER A 29 16.30 -45.56 46.89
C SER A 29 15.57 -44.53 46.05
N VAL A 30 14.95 -43.52 46.68
CA VAL A 30 14.42 -42.36 45.94
C VAL A 30 15.63 -41.80 45.21
N PRO A 31 15.71 -41.93 43.88
CA PRO A 31 16.89 -41.50 43.19
C PRO A 31 16.95 -39.97 43.31
N SER A 32 18.10 -39.47 43.75
CA SER A 32 18.48 -38.05 43.78
C SER A 32 18.34 -37.36 42.40
N PHE A 33 18.03 -38.12 41.35
CA PHE A 33 17.68 -37.66 40.02
C PHE A 33 16.49 -36.70 39.97
N ILE A 34 15.51 -36.80 40.88
CA ILE A 34 14.34 -35.90 40.85
C ILE A 34 14.75 -34.48 41.27
N ASN A 35 15.61 -34.32 42.28
CA ASN A 35 16.01 -32.98 42.74
C ASN A 35 16.99 -32.28 41.78
N GLN A 36 17.85 -33.03 41.06
CA GLN A 36 18.79 -32.44 40.11
C GLN A 36 18.11 -32.08 38.77
N SER A 37 17.16 -32.90 38.31
CA SER A 37 16.31 -32.61 37.15
C SER A 37 15.40 -31.39 37.38
N VAL A 38 14.76 -31.31 38.56
CA VAL A 38 13.87 -30.19 38.89
C VAL A 38 14.64 -28.87 39.04
N ASN A 39 15.86 -28.88 39.59
CA ASN A 39 16.69 -27.67 39.66
C ASN A 39 17.21 -27.24 38.28
N ASN A 40 17.67 -28.17 37.44
CA ASN A 40 18.14 -27.85 36.09
C ASN A 40 16.99 -27.34 35.19
N ASN A 41 15.80 -27.92 35.29
CA ASN A 41 14.62 -27.46 34.56
C ASN A 41 14.13 -26.09 35.07
N ARG A 42 14.24 -25.81 36.37
CA ARG A 42 13.96 -24.46 36.92
C ARG A 42 15.01 -23.43 36.48
N LEU A 43 16.30 -23.77 36.50
CA LEU A 43 17.36 -22.89 36.02
C LEU A 43 17.26 -22.61 34.51
N GLN A 44 16.89 -23.62 33.71
CA GLN A 44 16.63 -23.45 32.27
C GLN A 44 15.35 -22.65 31.99
N ALA A 45 14.29 -22.85 32.76
CA ALA A 45 13.07 -22.04 32.64
C ALA A 45 13.32 -20.58 33.03
N VAL A 46 14.07 -20.33 34.11
CA VAL A 46 14.45 -18.97 34.55
C VAL A 46 15.41 -18.31 33.56
N ALA A 47 16.35 -19.05 32.95
CA ALA A 47 17.21 -18.52 31.89
C ALA A 47 16.41 -18.19 30.62
N SER A 48 15.50 -19.07 30.20
CA SER A 48 14.61 -18.84 29.05
C SER A 48 13.65 -17.67 29.26
N GLU A 49 13.15 -17.48 30.49
CA GLU A 49 12.30 -16.34 30.85
C GLU A 49 13.12 -15.04 30.87
N ASN A 50 14.34 -15.08 31.41
CA ASN A 50 15.24 -13.93 31.42
C ASN A 50 15.67 -13.51 30.00
N ASP A 51 15.91 -14.47 29.10
CA ASP A 51 16.21 -14.19 27.69
C ASP A 51 15.02 -13.55 26.98
N THR A 52 13.80 -14.03 27.27
CA THR A 52 12.56 -13.46 26.73
C THR A 52 12.30 -12.04 27.26
N VAL A 53 12.57 -11.78 28.54
CA VAL A 53 12.45 -10.46 29.16
C VAL A 53 13.47 -9.48 28.58
N ASN A 54 14.71 -9.93 28.34
CA ASN A 54 15.75 -9.12 27.71
C ASN A 54 15.42 -8.79 26.25
N ASP A 55 14.86 -9.75 25.49
CA ASP A 55 14.35 -9.50 24.14
C ASP A 55 13.23 -8.45 24.14
N LEU A 56 12.21 -8.61 25.01
CA LEU A 56 11.13 -7.64 25.13
C LEU A 56 11.64 -6.24 25.48
N LYS A 57 12.59 -6.14 26.41
CA LYS A 57 13.17 -4.85 26.83
C LYS A 57 13.93 -4.18 25.69
N SER A 58 14.63 -4.96 24.86
CA SER A 58 15.33 -4.44 23.67
C SER A 58 14.34 -3.92 22.62
N ARG A 59 13.22 -4.62 22.42
CA ARG A 59 12.16 -4.23 21.47
C ARG A 59 11.39 -3.00 21.94
N ILE A 60 11.11 -2.87 23.25
CA ILE A 60 10.51 -1.66 23.83
C ILE A 60 11.40 -0.44 23.59
N ARG A 61 12.71 -0.58 23.83
CA ARG A 61 13.67 0.50 23.59
C ARG A 61 13.73 0.92 22.11
N GLN A 62 13.69 -0.04 21.18
CA GLN A 62 13.61 0.27 19.74
C GLN A 62 12.31 0.99 19.37
N ILE A 63 11.19 0.64 20.00
CA ILE A 63 9.91 1.33 19.79
C ILE A 63 10.00 2.78 20.29
N GLU A 64 10.57 3.00 21.48
CA GLU A 64 10.78 4.34 22.04
C GLU A 64 11.68 5.20 21.13
N GLU A 65 12.81 4.66 20.69
CA GLU A 65 13.73 5.33 19.76
C GLU A 65 13.06 5.63 18.40
N ASN A 66 12.23 4.72 17.89
CA ASN A 66 11.48 4.99 16.66
C ASN A 66 10.44 6.10 16.87
N THR A 67 9.73 6.14 18.00
CA THR A 67 8.71 7.17 18.25
C THR A 67 9.28 8.58 18.32
N THR A 68 10.51 8.76 18.83
CA THR A 68 11.18 10.07 18.84
C THR A 68 11.59 10.51 17.44
N VAL A 69 12.12 9.61 16.62
CA VAL A 69 12.45 9.86 15.20
C VAL A 69 11.20 10.27 14.40
N TRP A 70 10.07 9.59 14.61
CA TRP A 70 8.80 9.96 13.97
C TRP A 70 8.31 11.35 14.39
N ALA A 71 8.46 11.73 15.66
CA ALA A 71 8.09 13.06 16.14
C ALA A 71 8.97 14.17 15.53
N GLU A 72 10.27 13.92 15.37
CA GLU A 72 11.20 14.85 14.71
C GLU A 72 10.92 15.00 13.22
N GLN A 73 10.63 13.91 12.52
CA GLN A 73 10.23 13.93 11.11
C GLN A 73 8.95 14.74 10.90
N GLN A 74 7.95 14.59 11.76
CA GLN A 74 6.71 15.38 11.72
C GLN A 74 6.97 16.89 11.94
N LYS A 75 7.91 17.23 12.83
CA LYS A 75 8.31 18.62 13.07
C LYS A 75 9.03 19.21 11.86
N SER A 76 9.94 18.45 11.24
CA SER A 76 10.63 18.84 10.01
C SER A 76 9.66 19.06 8.84
N LEU A 77 8.69 18.16 8.67
CA LEU A 77 7.67 18.26 7.61
C LEU A 77 6.79 19.50 7.79
N LYS A 78 6.37 19.80 9.03
CA LYS A 78 5.62 21.03 9.34
C LYS A 78 6.43 22.28 9.01
N GLN A 79 7.72 22.30 9.35
CA GLN A 79 8.58 23.44 9.05
C GLN A 79 8.73 23.63 7.53
N ALA A 80 8.99 22.56 6.78
CA ALA A 80 9.08 22.62 5.32
C ALA A 80 7.79 23.15 4.67
N PHE A 81 6.63 22.79 5.21
CA PHE A 81 5.35 23.31 4.74
C PHE A 81 5.18 24.82 5.02
N LEU A 82 5.60 25.28 6.21
CA LEU A 82 5.61 26.71 6.56
C LEU A 82 6.58 27.51 5.68
N ASP A 83 7.76 26.96 5.40
CA ASP A 83 8.75 27.60 4.53
C ASP A 83 8.24 27.69 3.08
N LEU A 84 7.59 26.64 2.57
CA LEU A 84 6.95 26.65 1.26
C LEU A 84 5.83 27.69 1.17
N LYS A 85 4.98 27.79 2.20
CA LYS A 85 3.92 28.79 2.27
C LYS A 85 4.49 30.21 2.27
N THR A 86 5.56 30.42 3.02
CA THR A 86 6.26 31.71 3.09
C THR A 86 6.88 32.04 1.74
N PHE A 87 7.57 31.11 1.10
CA PHE A 87 8.13 31.26 -0.24
C PHE A 87 7.07 31.64 -1.28
N ILE A 88 5.91 30.96 -1.30
CA ILE A 88 4.79 31.30 -2.19
C ILE A 88 4.29 32.74 -1.93
N SER A 89 4.16 33.14 -0.66
CA SER A 89 3.73 34.50 -0.31
C SER A 89 4.75 35.58 -0.70
N THR A 90 6.05 35.28 -0.59
CA THR A 90 7.14 36.19 -0.99
C THR A 90 7.24 36.31 -2.51
N GLN A 91 7.11 35.19 -3.25
CA GLN A 91 7.02 35.19 -4.71
C GLN A 91 5.79 35.98 -5.20
N SER A 92 4.64 35.82 -4.53
CA SER A 92 3.44 36.62 -4.82
C SER A 92 3.63 38.12 -4.57
N ALA A 93 4.49 38.51 -3.61
CA ALA A 93 4.77 39.90 -3.30
C ALA A 93 5.79 40.54 -4.28
N GLN A 94 6.74 39.76 -4.79
CA GLN A 94 7.69 40.21 -5.83
C GLN A 94 7.08 40.26 -7.23
N ASN A 95 6.01 39.51 -7.49
CA ASN A 95 5.23 39.56 -8.73
C ASN A 95 4.20 40.71 -8.80
N LYS A 96 4.36 41.79 -8.04
CA LYS A 96 3.49 42.99 -8.17
C LYS A 96 3.54 43.68 -9.54
N ASN A 97 4.49 43.31 -10.41
CA ASN A 97 4.54 43.73 -11.82
C ASN A 97 4.11 42.64 -12.80
N PHE A 98 3.67 41.46 -12.32
CA PHE A 98 2.99 40.48 -13.16
C PHE A 98 1.49 40.74 -13.00
N SER A 99 0.91 41.49 -13.94
CA SER A 99 -0.54 41.54 -14.08
C SER A 99 -0.99 40.14 -14.49
N VAL A 100 -1.40 39.31 -13.54
CA VAL A 100 -2.28 38.17 -13.81
C VAL A 100 -3.61 38.79 -14.21
N SER A 101 -3.73 39.20 -15.48
CA SER A 101 -4.81 40.09 -15.93
C SER A 101 -6.18 39.40 -15.93
N LYS A 102 -6.27 38.12 -15.55
CA LYS A 102 -7.50 37.34 -15.59
C LYS A 102 -7.53 36.35 -14.42
N PRO A 103 -8.62 36.30 -13.63
CA PRO A 103 -8.73 35.38 -12.51
C PRO A 103 -8.74 33.94 -13.01
N ILE A 104 -7.71 33.17 -12.67
CA ILE A 104 -7.72 31.71 -12.79
C ILE A 104 -8.66 31.18 -11.70
N VAL A 105 -9.88 30.85 -12.09
CA VAL A 105 -10.81 30.15 -11.19
C VAL A 105 -10.61 28.65 -11.41
N ALA A 106 -10.23 27.91 -10.36
CA ALA A 106 -10.23 26.45 -10.39
C ALA A 106 -11.71 26.00 -10.45
N LEU A 107 -12.16 25.48 -11.58
CA LEU A 107 -13.60 25.49 -11.89
C LEU A 107 -14.29 24.14 -11.82
N ALA A 108 -13.63 23.04 -12.19
CA ALA A 108 -14.22 21.72 -12.06
C ALA A 108 -13.18 20.60 -12.19
N ASN A 109 -13.42 19.49 -11.48
CA ASN A 109 -12.71 18.23 -11.68
C ASN A 109 -13.71 17.07 -11.61
N THR A 110 -13.34 15.96 -12.25
CA THR A 110 -14.09 14.70 -12.20
C THR A 110 -13.12 13.54 -12.27
N GLN A 111 -13.52 12.41 -11.72
CA GLN A 111 -12.75 11.18 -11.74
C GLN A 111 -13.50 10.13 -12.56
N GLY A 112 -12.76 9.43 -13.41
CA GLY A 112 -13.22 8.26 -14.14
C GLY A 112 -12.85 6.99 -13.40
N SER A 113 -13.73 6.00 -13.52
CA SER A 113 -13.47 4.62 -13.10
C SER A 113 -12.71 3.85 -14.18
N LEU A 114 -12.49 2.57 -13.90
CA LEU A 114 -11.97 1.59 -14.85
C LEU A 114 -12.68 1.73 -16.20
N PHE A 115 -11.88 1.88 -17.25
CA PHE A 115 -12.34 1.98 -18.63
C PHE A 115 -11.61 0.93 -19.48
N ILE A 116 -12.36 0.23 -20.35
CA ILE A 116 -11.82 -0.81 -21.22
C ILE A 116 -12.41 -0.62 -22.61
N THR A 117 -11.57 -0.65 -23.64
CA THR A 117 -12.03 -0.62 -25.03
C THR A 117 -11.08 -1.36 -25.97
N THR A 118 -11.65 -1.91 -27.03
CA THR A 118 -10.93 -2.42 -28.21
C THR A 118 -11.21 -1.56 -29.45
N SER A 119 -11.94 -0.46 -29.28
CA SER A 119 -12.45 0.32 -30.40
C SER A 119 -11.35 1.09 -31.12
N THR A 120 -11.36 0.99 -32.45
CA THR A 120 -10.55 1.82 -33.35
C THR A 120 -11.18 3.18 -33.63
N THR A 121 -12.38 3.43 -33.10
CA THR A 121 -13.07 4.73 -33.13
C THR A 121 -13.13 5.35 -31.73
N TYR A 122 -13.23 6.68 -31.68
CA TYR A 122 -13.27 7.40 -30.42
C TYR A 122 -14.47 6.96 -29.58
N THR A 123 -14.17 6.46 -28.39
CA THR A 123 -15.15 6.02 -27.40
C THR A 123 -15.06 6.93 -26.18
N PRO A 124 -16.18 7.47 -25.67
CA PRO A 124 -16.19 8.27 -24.45
C PRO A 124 -15.72 7.44 -23.25
N MET A 125 -14.80 8.01 -22.46
CA MET A 125 -14.32 7.37 -21.23
C MET A 125 -15.30 7.51 -20.05
N GLY A 126 -16.47 8.11 -20.26
CA GLY A 126 -17.50 8.28 -19.24
C GLY A 126 -17.21 9.37 -18.20
N MET A 127 -16.22 10.24 -18.45
CA MET A 127 -15.90 11.41 -17.63
C MET A 127 -16.40 12.67 -18.33
N TYR A 128 -17.26 13.42 -17.65
CA TYR A 128 -17.83 14.66 -18.18
C TYR A 128 -17.63 15.80 -17.20
N LEU A 129 -17.23 16.97 -17.72
CA LEU A 129 -17.20 18.23 -16.99
C LEU A 129 -18.07 19.26 -17.67
N ASN A 130 -18.94 19.89 -16.90
CA ASN A 130 -19.74 21.00 -17.36
C ASN A 130 -19.14 22.30 -16.86
N VAL A 131 -18.81 23.20 -17.78
CA VAL A 131 -18.30 24.53 -17.46
C VAL A 131 -19.19 25.60 -18.07
N ARG A 132 -19.24 26.76 -17.41
CA ARG A 132 -19.95 27.92 -17.92
C ARG A 132 -18.96 29.05 -18.19
N CYS A 133 -18.90 29.48 -19.45
CA CYS A 133 -18.16 30.64 -19.88
C CYS A 133 -19.11 31.84 -20.05
N PRO A 134 -19.05 32.87 -19.18
CA PRO A 134 -19.95 34.03 -19.28
C PRO A 134 -19.62 34.96 -20.46
N LYS A 135 -18.43 34.79 -21.06
CA LYS A 135 -17.93 35.42 -22.28
C LYS A 135 -17.08 34.37 -23.01
N ASP A 136 -16.66 34.65 -24.24
CA ASP A 136 -15.65 33.86 -24.93
C ASP A 136 -14.44 33.66 -24.00
N CYS A 137 -13.94 32.43 -23.95
CA CYS A 137 -12.97 32.03 -22.95
C CYS A 137 -11.98 31.00 -23.51
N ILE A 138 -10.82 30.88 -22.86
CA ILE A 138 -9.86 29.81 -23.06
C ILE A 138 -9.96 28.87 -21.86
N LEU A 139 -10.27 27.61 -22.13
CA LEU A 139 -10.31 26.54 -21.14
C LEU A 139 -8.94 25.87 -21.06
N TRP A 140 -8.35 25.86 -19.87
CA TRP A 140 -7.11 25.13 -19.60
C TRP A 140 -7.45 23.76 -19.01
N ILE A 141 -7.33 22.72 -19.82
CA ILE A 141 -7.81 21.38 -19.52
C ILE A 141 -6.62 20.47 -19.26
N ASN A 142 -6.71 19.67 -18.20
CA ASN A 142 -5.74 18.64 -17.87
C ASN A 142 -6.46 17.31 -17.68
N PHE A 143 -5.93 16.29 -18.31
CA PHE A 143 -6.35 14.91 -18.18
C PHE A 143 -5.16 14.05 -17.78
N TYR A 144 -5.40 13.14 -16.85
CA TYR A 144 -4.43 12.15 -16.42
C TYR A 144 -5.08 10.78 -16.28
N THR A 145 -4.40 9.72 -16.68
CA THR A 145 -4.81 8.33 -16.42
C THR A 145 -3.60 7.41 -16.36
N THR A 146 -3.78 6.23 -15.79
CA THR A 146 -2.83 5.12 -15.93
C THR A 146 -3.43 4.04 -16.80
N SER A 147 -2.72 3.65 -17.86
CA SER A 147 -3.24 2.76 -18.89
C SER A 147 -2.27 1.63 -19.23
N LYS A 148 -2.82 0.51 -19.69
CA LYS A 148 -2.07 -0.65 -20.18
C LYS A 148 -2.80 -1.27 -21.37
N ASN A 149 -2.06 -1.91 -22.26
CA ASN A 149 -2.63 -2.75 -23.31
C ASN A 149 -2.64 -4.22 -22.89
N ILE A 150 -3.83 -4.77 -22.68
CA ILE A 150 -4.02 -6.19 -22.36
C ILE A 150 -4.32 -6.99 -23.62
N GLY A 151 -3.90 -8.26 -23.64
CA GLY A 151 -4.26 -9.21 -24.70
C GLY A 151 -3.52 -9.05 -26.03
N SER A 152 -2.52 -8.17 -26.13
CA SER A 152 -1.63 -8.10 -27.30
C SER A 152 -0.23 -8.59 -26.91
N PRO A 153 0.48 -9.35 -27.78
CA PRO A 153 1.86 -9.72 -27.52
C PRO A 153 2.69 -8.46 -27.26
N ALA A 154 3.48 -8.47 -26.18
CA ALA A 154 4.34 -7.36 -25.75
C ALA A 154 5.36 -6.91 -26.83
N SER A 155 5.53 -7.71 -27.89
CA SER A 155 6.40 -7.48 -29.05
C SER A 155 5.74 -6.72 -30.21
N THR A 156 4.45 -6.39 -30.13
CA THR A 156 3.77 -5.72 -31.25
C THR A 156 4.06 -4.21 -31.19
N GLN A 157 5.20 -3.80 -31.76
CA GLN A 157 5.42 -2.40 -32.14
C GLN A 157 4.27 -1.98 -33.06
N GLY A 158 3.31 -1.18 -32.55
CA GLY A 158 2.16 -0.75 -33.35
C GLY A 158 0.90 -0.40 -32.56
N ASN A 159 0.76 -0.86 -31.32
CA ASN A 159 -0.41 -0.53 -30.51
C ASN A 159 -0.27 0.86 -29.87
N SER A 160 -0.77 1.88 -30.57
CA SER A 160 -0.96 3.22 -30.02
C SER A 160 -2.39 3.41 -29.53
N ASN A 161 -2.53 4.06 -28.38
CA ASN A 161 -3.77 4.59 -27.86
C ASN A 161 -3.75 6.11 -28.01
N ILE A 162 -4.84 6.65 -28.55
CA ILE A 162 -4.97 8.07 -28.86
C ILE A 162 -6.09 8.63 -28.00
N TYR A 163 -5.73 9.55 -27.11
CA TYR A 163 -6.62 10.25 -26.20
C TYR A 163 -6.86 11.66 -26.74
N ASP A 164 -8.10 12.12 -26.61
CA ASP A 164 -8.49 13.42 -27.10
C ASP A 164 -9.55 14.10 -26.23
N ILE A 165 -9.59 15.42 -26.33
CA ILE A 165 -10.59 16.26 -25.70
C ILE A 165 -11.72 16.53 -26.69
N PHE A 166 -12.94 16.31 -26.24
CA PHE A 166 -14.15 16.70 -26.94
C PHE A 166 -14.84 17.80 -26.16
N ILE A 167 -15.35 18.80 -26.88
CA ILE A 167 -16.14 19.90 -26.30
C ILE A 167 -17.43 20.02 -27.10
N ASP A 168 -18.57 19.84 -26.44
CA ASP A 168 -19.90 19.84 -27.05
C ASP A 168 -19.98 18.86 -28.23
N ASP A 169 -19.47 17.64 -28.03
CA ASP A 169 -19.34 16.58 -29.04
C ASP A 169 -18.44 16.92 -30.25
N SER A 170 -17.81 18.10 -30.25
CA SER A 170 -16.87 18.52 -31.28
C SER A 170 -15.46 18.03 -30.96
N ASP A 171 -14.84 17.37 -31.95
CA ASP A 171 -13.47 16.88 -31.89
C ASP A 171 -12.47 18.07 -31.86
N ARG A 172 -11.62 18.13 -30.82
CA ARG A 172 -10.58 19.16 -30.67
C ARG A 172 -9.15 18.65 -30.90
N SER A 173 -9.01 17.46 -31.49
CA SER A 173 -7.78 16.72 -31.81
C SER A 173 -6.60 17.54 -32.32
N ILE A 174 -6.85 18.53 -33.17
CA ILE A 174 -5.80 19.36 -33.76
C ILE A 174 -5.02 20.13 -32.68
N SER A 175 -5.65 20.42 -31.54
CA SER A 175 -5.09 21.19 -30.42
C SER A 175 -4.95 20.41 -29.11
N SER A 176 -5.45 19.17 -29.04
CA SER A 176 -5.64 18.45 -27.77
C SER A 176 -5.44 16.95 -27.85
N GLN A 177 -4.58 16.47 -28.74
CA GLN A 177 -4.34 15.03 -28.87
C GLN A 177 -3.07 14.58 -28.15
N ALA A 178 -3.15 13.42 -27.50
CA ALA A 178 -1.98 12.69 -27.03
C ALA A 178 -2.02 11.24 -27.53
N SER A 179 -0.97 10.84 -28.25
CA SER A 179 -0.80 9.51 -28.82
C SER A 179 0.32 8.79 -28.07
N TYR A 180 0.01 7.63 -27.48
CA TYR A 180 0.94 6.86 -26.68
C TYR A 180 0.99 5.42 -27.14
N SER A 181 2.21 4.92 -27.39
CA SER A 181 2.48 3.49 -27.42
C SER A 181 2.42 2.98 -25.98
N VAL A 182 1.27 2.44 -25.59
CA VAL A 182 1.06 1.98 -24.21
C VAL A 182 1.54 0.52 -24.08
N PRO A 183 2.49 0.22 -23.17
CA PRO A 183 2.98 -1.13 -22.95
C PRO A 183 1.91 -2.02 -22.29
N SER A 184 2.23 -3.31 -22.13
CA SER A 184 1.38 -4.25 -21.38
C SER A 184 1.42 -4.03 -19.87
N SER A 185 2.40 -3.27 -19.37
CA SER A 185 2.46 -2.75 -18.01
C SER A 185 1.69 -1.43 -17.88
N SER A 186 1.31 -1.07 -16.65
CA SER A 186 0.69 0.24 -16.38
C SER A 186 1.65 1.38 -16.76
N PHE A 187 1.14 2.37 -17.49
CA PHE A 187 1.88 3.52 -18.02
C PHE A 187 1.08 4.81 -17.80
N PRO A 188 1.70 5.87 -17.24
CA PRO A 188 1.03 7.14 -17.03
C PRO A 188 0.81 7.87 -18.35
N VAL A 189 -0.40 8.37 -18.54
CA VAL A 189 -0.84 9.14 -19.71
C VAL A 189 -1.30 10.50 -19.20
N SER A 190 -0.85 11.56 -19.85
CA SER A 190 -1.30 12.92 -19.55
C SER A 190 -1.66 13.66 -20.83
N LEU A 191 -2.65 14.54 -20.75
CA LEU A 191 -3.07 15.36 -21.86
C LEU A 191 -3.43 16.75 -21.33
N ASN A 192 -2.74 17.75 -21.85
CA ASN A 192 -2.94 19.14 -21.47
C ASN A 192 -3.30 19.94 -22.71
N ALA A 193 -4.33 20.78 -22.62
CA ALA A 193 -4.74 21.62 -23.72
C ALA A 193 -5.23 22.99 -23.24
N SER A 194 -5.10 23.98 -24.11
CA SER A 194 -5.81 25.25 -24.01
C SER A 194 -6.76 25.37 -25.21
N VAL A 195 -8.06 25.49 -24.94
CA VAL A 195 -9.09 25.48 -26.00
C VAL A 195 -9.96 26.72 -25.88
N SER A 196 -10.01 27.51 -26.96
CA SER A 196 -10.91 28.66 -27.06
C SER A 196 -12.33 28.19 -27.35
N VAL A 197 -13.29 28.66 -26.55
CA VAL A 197 -14.73 28.39 -26.71
C VAL A 197 -15.52 29.69 -26.60
N ALA A 198 -16.71 29.70 -27.19
CA ALA A 198 -17.59 30.86 -27.15
C ALA A 198 -18.20 31.07 -25.75
N ALA A 199 -18.89 32.18 -25.53
CA ALA A 199 -19.74 32.33 -24.35
C ALA A 199 -20.85 31.25 -24.35
N GLY A 200 -21.04 30.55 -23.23
CA GLY A 200 -22.02 29.48 -23.14
C GLY A 200 -21.79 28.49 -22.01
N PHE A 201 -22.59 27.42 -22.03
CA PHE A 201 -22.32 26.20 -21.28
C PHE A 201 -21.63 25.21 -22.22
N HIS A 202 -20.59 24.57 -21.72
CA HIS A 202 -19.82 23.58 -22.47
C HIS A 202 -19.70 22.29 -21.68
N THR A 203 -19.88 21.18 -22.40
CA THR A 203 -19.59 19.84 -21.89
C THR A 203 -18.25 19.39 -22.43
N ILE A 204 -17.36 18.96 -21.53
CA ILE A 204 -16.02 18.48 -21.84
C ILE A 204 -15.97 17.00 -21.52
N ASP A 205 -15.50 16.19 -22.46
CA ASP A 205 -15.23 14.76 -22.23
C ASP A 205 -13.91 14.33 -22.85
N ILE A 206 -13.38 13.21 -22.35
CA ILE A 206 -12.21 12.55 -22.91
C ILE A 206 -12.69 11.34 -23.70
N ARG A 207 -12.23 11.25 -24.95
CA ARG A 207 -12.45 10.08 -25.79
C ARG A 207 -11.14 9.45 -26.13
N VAL A 208 -11.18 8.13 -26.27
CA VAL A 208 -10.01 7.35 -26.62
C VAL A 208 -10.33 6.36 -27.71
N LYS A 209 -9.36 6.12 -28.57
CA LYS A 209 -9.35 5.01 -29.52
C LYS A 209 -8.04 4.26 -29.42
N THR A 210 -8.08 2.98 -29.72
CA THR A 210 -6.89 2.13 -29.82
C THR A 210 -6.66 1.73 -31.27
N THR A 211 -5.41 1.67 -31.70
CA THR A 211 -5.06 1.20 -33.05
C THR A 211 -5.10 -0.32 -33.15
N ALA A 212 -4.89 -1.03 -32.04
CA ALA A 212 -4.98 -2.48 -31.92
C ALA A 212 -4.89 -2.93 -30.45
N GLY A 213 -5.42 -4.12 -30.16
CA GLY A 213 -5.43 -4.71 -28.81
C GLY A 213 -6.57 -4.19 -27.93
N THR A 214 -6.46 -4.44 -26.63
CA THR A 214 -7.44 -3.98 -25.64
C THR A 214 -6.77 -2.96 -24.72
N LEU A 215 -7.21 -1.71 -24.80
CA LEU A 215 -6.83 -0.68 -23.84
C LEU A 215 -7.61 -0.91 -22.54
N GLN A 216 -6.89 -0.91 -21.43
CA GLN A 216 -7.46 -0.76 -20.09
C GLN A 216 -6.84 0.47 -19.42
N SER A 217 -7.69 1.37 -18.92
CA SER A 217 -7.33 2.50 -18.08
C SER A 217 -7.93 2.29 -16.70
N ASP A 218 -7.12 2.45 -15.64
CA ASP A 218 -7.59 2.21 -14.26
C ASP A 218 -8.35 3.43 -13.72
N SER A 219 -7.70 4.31 -12.93
CA SER A 219 -8.29 5.58 -12.53
C SER A 219 -7.88 6.70 -13.48
N SER A 220 -8.81 7.62 -13.71
CA SER A 220 -8.61 8.74 -14.61
C SER A 220 -9.11 10.03 -13.96
N SER A 221 -8.47 11.16 -14.26
CA SER A 221 -8.79 12.46 -13.70
C SER A 221 -8.89 13.48 -14.82
N LEU A 222 -10.01 14.19 -14.92
CA LEU A 222 -10.20 15.30 -15.84
C LEU A 222 -10.44 16.58 -15.03
N GLN A 223 -9.76 17.66 -15.40
CA GLN A 223 -9.81 18.94 -14.70
C GLN A 223 -9.80 20.12 -15.67
N VAL A 224 -10.59 21.15 -15.35
CA VAL A 224 -10.43 22.50 -15.90
C VAL A 224 -9.67 23.33 -14.88
N MET A 225 -8.39 23.55 -15.15
CA MET A 225 -7.44 24.23 -14.25
C MET A 225 -7.68 25.74 -14.20
N ALA A 226 -8.13 26.32 -15.32
CA ALA A 226 -8.40 27.74 -15.42
C ALA A 226 -9.42 28.01 -16.54
N ILE A 227 -10.19 29.09 -16.36
CA ILE A 227 -10.94 29.73 -17.44
C ILE A 227 -10.42 31.16 -17.59
N GLU A 228 -9.78 31.41 -18.71
CA GLU A 228 -9.28 32.72 -19.09
C GLU A 228 -10.31 33.42 -19.99
N LYS A 229 -10.61 34.71 -19.76
CA LYS A 229 -11.58 35.49 -20.56
C LYS A 229 -10.94 36.29 -21.68
#